data_AF-A0AAV5M7B0-F1
#
_entry.id   AF-A0AAV5M7B0-F1
#
_cell.length_a   1.000
_cell.length_b   1.000
_cell.length_c   1.000
_cell.angle_alpha   90.00
_cell.angle_beta   90.00
_cell.angle_gamma   90.00
#
_symmetry.space_group_name_H-M   'P 1'
#
loop_
_entity.id
_entity.type
_entity.pdbx_description
1 polymer ?
#
loop_
_entity_poly.entity_id
_entity_poly.type
_entity_poly.pdbx_seq_one_letter_code
_entity_poly.pdbx_strand_id
1 'polypeptide(L)'
;MEYIGATGLPVTFDAVPIEDGIDFWISNAFLSLKSIVETYHLDGVDIHYESFRRHNESFAYCIGELITPHKNQSVIDYVNYQFYTDKVKNPRDKMERFRLRAMQFDADKLLPSYKMNGRGIQGDAFFDALSLEEENGFEVYGVMIFSADASSSNDYYYERKSQAFLLNSTRSMGCEVFSNY
;
A
#
# COMPACT_ATOMS: atom_id res chain seq x y z
N MET A 1 23.92 -2.25 12.17
CA MET A 1 22.58 -1.77 11.78
C MET A 1 22.79 -0.51 10.98
N GLU A 2 22.36 -0.51 9.72
CA GLU A 2 22.51 0.65 8.84
C GLU A 2 21.19 0.78 8.09
N TYR A 3 20.49 1.88 8.36
CA TYR A 3 19.20 2.24 7.82
C TYR A 3 19.52 3.27 6.74
N ILE A 4 19.33 2.94 5.46
CA ILE A 4 19.47 3.91 4.37
C ILE A 4 18.07 4.49 4.14
N GLY A 5 17.88 5.73 4.59
CA GLY A 5 16.69 6.51 4.31
C GLY A 5 16.69 7.02 2.87
N ALA A 6 15.57 6.87 2.17
CA ALA A 6 15.38 7.45 0.85
C ALA A 6 15.31 8.99 0.96
N THR A 7 16.25 9.68 0.31
CA THR A 7 16.24 11.13 0.09
C THR A 7 15.32 11.44 -1.10
N GLY A 8 14.33 12.31 -0.91
CA GLY A 8 13.34 12.68 -1.92
C GLY A 8 13.89 13.53 -3.05
N LEU A 9 14.51 12.90 -4.05
CA LEU A 9 14.82 13.51 -5.35
C LEU A 9 13.78 13.07 -6.40
N PRO A 10 13.38 13.95 -7.34
CA PRO A 10 12.54 13.56 -8.47
C PRO A 10 13.29 12.53 -9.33
N VAL A 11 12.68 11.37 -9.57
CA VAL A 11 13.24 10.33 -10.43
C VAL A 11 12.86 10.64 -11.87
N THR A 12 13.86 10.90 -12.72
CA THR A 12 13.73 10.84 -14.17
C THR A 12 14.13 9.45 -14.63
N PHE A 13 13.29 8.80 -15.45
CA PHE A 13 13.62 7.51 -16.04
C PHE A 13 14.49 7.75 -17.29
N ASP A 14 15.81 7.64 -17.13
CA ASP A 14 16.72 7.50 -18.27
C ASP A 14 16.62 6.08 -18.83
N ALA A 15 16.79 5.92 -20.14
CA ALA A 15 16.84 4.60 -20.77
C ALA A 15 18.10 3.84 -20.31
N VAL A 16 17.90 2.69 -19.65
CA VAL A 16 18.96 1.83 -19.10
C VAL A 16 19.38 0.80 -20.17
N PRO A 17 20.67 0.42 -20.27
CA PRO A 17 21.12 -0.59 -21.22
C PRO A 17 20.47 -1.96 -20.99
N ILE A 18 20.11 -2.62 -22.09
CA ILE A 18 19.62 -4.00 -22.11
C ILE A 18 20.74 -4.96 -21.64
N GLU A 19 20.50 -5.72 -20.57
CA GLU A 19 21.35 -6.81 -20.10
C GLU A 19 20.58 -8.15 -20.21
N ASP A 20 21.15 -9.14 -20.91
CA ASP A 20 20.51 -10.44 -21.20
C ASP A 20 19.89 -11.13 -19.95
N GLY A 21 20.51 -10.97 -18.78
CA GLY A 21 20.02 -11.57 -17.53
C GLY A 21 18.79 -10.86 -16.95
N ILE A 22 18.69 -9.55 -17.12
CA ILE A 22 17.58 -8.74 -16.62
C ILE A 22 16.36 -8.92 -17.52
N ASP A 23 16.56 -8.89 -18.83
CA ASP A 23 15.48 -9.09 -19.82
C ASP A 23 14.86 -10.50 -19.70
N PHE A 24 15.68 -11.51 -19.43
CA PHE A 24 15.20 -12.87 -19.18
C PHE A 24 14.35 -12.94 -17.90
N TRP A 25 14.74 -12.23 -16.84
CA TRP A 25 13.95 -12.16 -15.60
C TRP A 25 12.58 -11.54 -15.87
N ILE A 26 12.55 -10.38 -16.55
CA ILE A 26 11.31 -9.64 -16.85
C ILE A 26 10.39 -10.50 -17.72
N SER A 27 10.93 -11.09 -18.79
CA SER A 27 10.16 -11.94 -19.71
C SER A 27 9.54 -13.15 -18.99
N ASN A 28 10.32 -13.83 -18.15
CA ASN A 28 9.82 -14.99 -17.41
C ASN A 28 8.78 -14.60 -16.36
N ALA A 29 9.02 -13.51 -15.60
CA ALA A 29 8.07 -13.00 -14.64
C ALA A 29 6.76 -12.64 -15.33
N PHE A 30 6.82 -11.92 -16.45
CA PHE A 30 5.65 -11.53 -17.21
C PHE A 30 4.85 -12.73 -17.72
N LEU A 31 5.49 -13.67 -18.42
CA LEU A 31 4.82 -14.83 -19.00
C LEU A 31 4.20 -15.75 -17.94
N SER A 32 4.91 -15.96 -16.82
CA SER A 32 4.41 -16.79 -15.72
C SER A 32 3.27 -16.13 -14.96
N LEU A 33 3.37 -14.84 -14.64
CA LEU A 33 2.30 -14.08 -13.98
C LEU A 33 1.07 -13.98 -14.88
N LYS A 34 1.24 -13.71 -16.18
CA LYS A 34 0.12 -13.71 -17.14
C LYS A 34 -0.65 -15.03 -17.11
N SER A 35 0.07 -16.16 -17.14
CA SER A 35 -0.55 -17.49 -17.06
C SER A 35 -1.34 -17.69 -15.76
N ILE A 36 -0.78 -17.28 -14.62
CA ILE A 36 -1.46 -17.37 -13.31
C ILE A 36 -2.71 -16.48 -13.28
N VAL A 37 -2.58 -15.22 -13.73
CA VAL A 37 -3.67 -14.24 -13.77
C VAL A 37 -4.82 -14.75 -14.64
N GLU A 38 -4.53 -15.27 -15.84
CA GLU A 38 -5.54 -15.83 -16.74
C GLU A 38 -6.19 -17.10 -16.18
N THR A 39 -5.40 -17.99 -15.57
CA THR A 39 -5.87 -19.27 -15.01
C THR A 39 -6.82 -19.07 -13.83
N TYR A 40 -6.50 -18.12 -12.95
CA TYR A 40 -7.25 -17.88 -11.71
C TYR A 40 -8.18 -16.66 -11.78
N HIS A 41 -8.28 -16.01 -12.94
CA HIS A 41 -9.11 -14.83 -13.18
C HIS A 41 -8.80 -13.70 -12.18
N LEU A 42 -7.52 -13.38 -12.02
CA LEU A 42 -7.05 -12.35 -11.09
C LEU A 42 -7.11 -10.96 -11.74
N ASP A 43 -7.34 -9.93 -10.93
CA ASP A 43 -7.45 -8.54 -11.41
C ASP A 43 -6.18 -7.71 -11.21
N GLY A 44 -5.17 -8.26 -10.52
CA GLY A 44 -3.94 -7.53 -10.20
C GLY A 44 -2.91 -8.35 -9.44
N VAL A 45 -1.82 -7.70 -9.08
CA VAL A 45 -0.69 -8.27 -8.34
C VAL A 45 -0.27 -7.33 -7.21
N ASP A 46 0.24 -7.91 -6.12
CA ASP A 46 0.86 -7.18 -5.00
C ASP A 46 2.37 -7.44 -4.99
N ILE A 47 3.19 -6.40 -4.77
CA ILE A 47 4.65 -6.52 -4.74
C ILE A 47 5.13 -6.60 -3.29
N HIS A 48 5.46 -7.81 -2.82
CA HIS A 48 5.73 -8.09 -1.41
C HIS A 48 7.09 -8.76 -1.15
N TYR A 49 8.17 -8.23 -1.77
CA TYR A 49 9.53 -8.72 -1.51
C TYR A 49 10.11 -8.11 -0.23
N GLU A 50 10.67 -8.94 0.67
CA GLU A 50 11.24 -8.48 1.96
C GLU A 50 12.75 -8.76 2.12
N SER A 51 13.36 -9.48 1.18
CA SER A 51 14.77 -9.86 1.24
C SER A 51 15.52 -9.33 0.02
N PHE A 52 16.47 -8.44 0.27
CA PHE A 52 17.25 -7.77 -0.76
C PHE A 52 18.74 -7.97 -0.54
N ARG A 53 19.48 -8.19 -1.63
CA ARG A 53 20.93 -8.09 -1.62
C ARG A 53 21.34 -6.62 -1.45
N ARG A 54 22.48 -6.37 -0.82
CA ARG A 54 23.06 -5.01 -0.73
C ARG A 54 23.31 -4.46 -2.13
N HIS A 55 23.08 -3.15 -2.30
CA HIS A 55 23.26 -2.44 -3.57
C HIS A 55 22.43 -2.99 -4.74
N ASN A 56 21.19 -3.42 -4.48
CA ASN A 56 20.29 -3.88 -5.53
C ASN A 56 19.66 -2.69 -6.25
N GLU A 57 20.32 -2.22 -7.30
CA GLU A 57 19.81 -1.16 -8.18
C GLU A 57 18.80 -1.70 -9.22
N SER A 58 18.76 -3.01 -9.46
CA SER A 58 17.90 -3.62 -10.48
C SER A 58 16.46 -3.88 -10.02
N PHE A 59 16.17 -3.91 -8.71
CA PHE A 59 14.81 -4.19 -8.23
C PHE A 59 13.78 -3.21 -8.77
N ALA A 60 14.04 -1.90 -8.65
CA ALA A 60 13.12 -0.87 -9.10
C ALA A 60 12.90 -0.93 -10.62
N TYR A 61 13.97 -1.16 -11.38
CA TYR A 61 13.90 -1.37 -12.83
C TYR A 61 13.05 -2.60 -13.20
N CYS A 62 13.40 -3.76 -12.64
CA CYS A 62 12.71 -5.02 -12.92
C CYS A 62 11.21 -4.96 -12.60
N ILE A 63 10.83 -4.40 -11.44
CA ILE A 63 9.42 -4.27 -11.07
C ILE A 63 8.72 -3.21 -11.93
N GLY A 64 9.37 -2.07 -12.18
CA GLY A 64 8.85 -1.01 -13.05
C GLY A 64 8.54 -1.52 -14.46
N GLU A 65 9.48 -2.21 -15.08
CA GLU A 65 9.30 -2.82 -16.41
C GLU A 65 8.29 -3.97 -16.41
N LEU A 66 8.11 -4.68 -15.28
CA LEU A 66 7.09 -5.72 -15.19
C LEU A 66 5.66 -5.14 -15.17
N ILE A 67 5.44 -4.00 -14.50
CA ILE A 67 4.10 -3.42 -14.28
C ILE A 67 3.71 -2.35 -15.31
N THR A 68 4.68 -1.78 -16.02
CA THR A 68 4.47 -0.71 -17.03
C THR A 68 3.78 -1.16 -18.34
N PRO A 69 4.04 -2.36 -18.92
CA PRO A 69 3.56 -2.73 -20.27
C PRO A 69 2.04 -2.73 -20.44
N HIS A 70 1.27 -2.59 -19.35
CA HIS A 70 -0.19 -2.73 -19.33
C HIS A 70 -0.96 -1.42 -19.15
N LYS A 71 -0.34 -0.24 -19.00
CA LYS A 71 -1.11 0.98 -18.68
C LYS A 71 -0.64 2.26 -19.39
N ASN A 72 -1.58 2.91 -20.09
CA ASN A 72 -1.54 4.34 -20.48
C ASN A 72 -1.95 5.28 -19.31
N GLN A 73 -1.91 4.78 -18.07
CA GLN A 73 -2.42 5.39 -16.84
C GLN A 73 -1.43 5.12 -15.68
N SER A 74 -1.71 5.66 -14.49
CA SER A 74 -0.96 5.35 -13.26
C SER A 74 -0.73 3.85 -13.08
N VAL A 75 0.52 3.45 -12.86
CA VAL A 75 0.94 2.03 -12.75
C VAL A 75 0.77 1.44 -11.35
N ILE A 76 0.72 2.29 -10.32
CA ILE A 76 0.48 1.89 -8.92
C ILE A 76 -0.88 2.43 -8.49
N ASP A 77 -1.79 1.54 -8.15
CA ASP A 77 -3.16 1.88 -7.74
C ASP A 77 -3.22 2.16 -6.22
N TYR A 78 -2.60 1.31 -5.39
CA TYR A 78 -2.55 1.47 -3.93
C TYR A 78 -1.17 1.12 -3.35
N VAL A 79 -0.87 1.70 -2.19
CA VAL A 79 0.29 1.41 -1.34
C VAL A 79 -0.21 0.85 -0.01
N ASN A 80 -0.09 -0.45 0.13
CA ASN A 80 -0.46 -1.28 1.28
C ASN A 80 0.73 -1.43 2.26
N TYR A 81 1.27 -0.30 2.72
CA TYR A 81 2.42 -0.26 3.64
C TYR A 81 2.14 -1.06 4.92
N GLN A 82 3.06 -1.93 5.32
CA GLN A 82 2.91 -2.84 6.47
C GLN A 82 3.15 -2.14 7.83
N PHE A 83 2.27 -1.23 8.25
CA PHE A 83 2.43 -0.44 9.47
C PHE A 83 2.56 -1.26 10.76
N TYR A 84 2.04 -2.49 10.79
CA TYR A 84 2.21 -3.40 11.93
C TYR A 84 3.68 -3.83 12.16
N THR A 85 4.58 -3.53 11.22
CA THR A 85 6.03 -3.75 11.36
C THR A 85 6.75 -2.63 12.10
N ASP A 86 6.17 -1.42 12.15
CA ASP A 86 6.75 -0.25 12.82
C ASP A 86 6.67 -0.33 14.36
N LYS A 87 5.97 -1.33 14.90
CA LYS A 87 5.81 -1.59 16.35
C LYS A 87 5.17 -0.45 17.15
N VAL A 88 4.47 0.45 16.47
CA VAL A 88 3.71 1.55 17.09
C VAL A 88 2.40 1.00 17.66
N LYS A 89 2.10 1.29 18.92
CA LYS A 89 0.97 0.67 19.66
C LYS A 89 -0.17 1.60 20.05
N ASN A 90 0.04 2.92 20.03
CA ASN A 90 -1.00 3.88 20.40
C ASN A 90 -1.53 4.64 19.18
N PRO A 91 -2.77 5.16 19.24
CA PRO A 91 -3.41 5.81 18.09
C PRO A 91 -2.68 7.04 17.56
N ARG A 92 -2.20 7.92 18.45
CA ARG A 92 -1.53 9.18 18.07
C ARG A 92 -0.25 8.93 17.30
N ASP A 93 0.63 8.06 17.82
CA ASP A 93 1.88 7.73 17.15
C ASP A 93 1.63 6.98 15.83
N LYS A 94 0.52 6.22 15.75
CA LYS A 94 0.10 5.51 14.54
C LYS A 94 -0.31 6.52 13.45
N MET A 95 -1.12 7.52 13.78
CA MET A 95 -1.46 8.62 12.89
C MET A 95 -0.21 9.38 12.43
N GLU A 96 0.72 9.72 13.34
CA GLU A 96 1.97 10.40 12.94
C GLU A 96 2.80 9.53 11.99
N ARG A 97 2.82 8.21 12.21
CA ARG A 97 3.49 7.29 11.29
C ARG A 97 2.79 7.26 9.93
N PHE A 98 1.46 7.28 9.90
CA PHE A 98 0.68 7.38 8.67
C PHE A 98 1.04 8.66 7.92
N ARG A 99 0.98 9.81 8.59
CA ARG A 99 1.36 11.13 8.05
C ARG A 99 2.77 11.12 7.44
N LEU A 100 3.75 10.52 8.10
CA LEU A 100 5.11 10.39 7.57
C LEU A 100 5.17 9.57 6.28
N ARG A 101 4.39 8.49 6.17
CA ARG A 101 4.32 7.67 4.95
C ARG A 101 3.50 8.34 3.84
N ALA A 102 2.46 9.10 4.19
CA ALA A 102 1.65 9.90 3.27
C ALA A 102 2.44 11.08 2.66
N MET A 103 3.57 11.48 3.24
CA MET A 103 4.50 12.44 2.60
C MET A 103 5.51 11.76 1.66
N GLN A 104 5.71 10.44 1.79
CA GLN A 104 6.65 9.67 0.96
C GLN A 104 5.96 9.01 -0.22
N PHE A 105 4.70 8.65 -0.04
CA PHE A 105 3.82 8.09 -1.03
C PHE A 105 2.69 9.07 -1.31
N ASP A 106 1.97 8.85 -2.41
CA ASP A 106 0.72 9.54 -2.65
C ASP A 106 -0.29 9.20 -1.54
N ALA A 107 -0.74 10.22 -0.80
CA ALA A 107 -1.63 10.06 0.35
C ALA A 107 -2.93 9.36 -0.05
N ASP A 108 -3.45 9.65 -1.26
CA ASP A 108 -4.70 9.08 -1.76
C ASP A 108 -4.58 7.58 -2.10
N LYS A 109 -3.36 7.09 -2.20
CA LYS A 109 -3.06 5.68 -2.50
C LYS A 109 -2.63 4.90 -1.27
N LEU A 110 -2.27 5.56 -0.17
CA LEU A 110 -1.74 4.91 1.02
C LEU A 110 -2.86 4.31 1.87
N LEU A 111 -2.83 3.00 2.05
CA LEU A 111 -3.82 2.30 2.87
C LEU A 111 -3.27 2.06 4.28
N PRO A 112 -3.99 2.47 5.35
CA PRO A 112 -3.73 1.97 6.69
C PRO A 112 -3.79 0.45 6.72
N SER A 113 -2.86 -0.16 7.47
CA SER A 113 -2.84 -1.62 7.63
C SER A 113 -2.84 -2.08 9.07
N TYR A 114 -3.49 -3.23 9.27
CA TYR A 114 -3.68 -3.90 10.55
C TYR A 114 -3.28 -5.37 10.48
N LYS A 115 -2.69 -5.88 11.56
CA LYS A 115 -2.40 -7.30 11.75
C LYS A 115 -2.80 -7.71 13.15
N MET A 116 -3.72 -8.67 13.24
CA MET A 116 -4.14 -9.23 14.51
C MET A 116 -3.00 -10.02 15.15
N ASN A 117 -2.86 -9.92 16.47
CA ASN A 117 -1.78 -10.53 17.25
C ASN A 117 -0.39 -10.15 16.72
N GLY A 118 -0.30 -8.95 16.13
CA GLY A 118 0.92 -8.40 15.55
C GLY A 118 1.75 -7.60 16.55
N ARG A 119 2.77 -6.91 16.04
CA ARG A 119 3.66 -6.07 16.86
C ARG A 119 3.19 -4.61 16.97
N GLY A 120 2.31 -4.18 16.06
CA GLY A 120 1.75 -2.83 16.02
C GLY A 120 0.52 -2.66 16.92
N ILE A 121 -0.25 -1.60 16.65
CA ILE A 121 -1.51 -1.27 17.31
C ILE A 121 -2.49 -2.45 17.21
N GLN A 122 -3.23 -2.70 18.29
CA GLN A 122 -4.10 -3.86 18.42
C GLN A 122 -5.51 -3.44 18.83
N GLY A 123 -6.50 -4.25 18.46
CA GLY A 123 -7.87 -4.07 18.89
C GLY A 123 -8.47 -2.77 18.38
N ASP A 124 -9.42 -2.24 19.17
CA ASP A 124 -10.19 -1.07 18.78
C ASP A 124 -9.38 0.22 18.67
N ALA A 125 -8.21 0.27 19.30
CA ALA A 125 -7.28 1.39 19.17
C ALA A 125 -6.83 1.62 17.71
N PHE A 126 -6.90 0.60 16.85
CA PHE A 126 -6.65 0.79 15.41
C PHE A 126 -7.66 1.75 14.79
N PHE A 127 -8.94 1.65 15.16
CA PHE A 127 -9.98 2.55 14.63
C PHE A 127 -9.90 3.94 15.24
N ASP A 128 -9.46 4.06 16.50
CA ASP A 128 -9.14 5.38 17.07
C ASP A 128 -8.04 6.08 16.24
N ALA A 129 -7.09 5.32 15.68
CA ALA A 129 -6.07 5.88 14.80
C ALA A 129 -6.65 6.31 13.44
N LEU A 130 -7.57 5.53 12.86
CA LEU A 130 -8.25 5.91 11.62
C LEU A 130 -9.08 7.19 11.82
N SER A 131 -9.81 7.31 12.93
CA SER A 131 -10.53 8.54 13.26
C SER A 131 -9.57 9.74 13.39
N LEU A 132 -8.41 9.54 14.02
CA LEU A 132 -7.39 10.60 14.09
C LEU A 132 -6.82 10.96 12.72
N GLU A 133 -6.66 10.00 11.80
CA GLU A 133 -6.24 10.28 10.42
C GLU A 133 -7.27 11.20 9.72
N GLU A 134 -8.57 10.89 9.81
CA GLU A 134 -9.65 11.73 9.26
C GLU A 134 -9.73 13.12 9.91
N GLU A 135 -9.65 13.18 11.23
CA GLU A 135 -9.63 14.46 11.99
C GLU A 135 -8.45 15.36 11.60
N ASN A 136 -7.36 14.78 11.10
CA ASN A 136 -6.18 15.51 10.64
C ASN A 136 -6.16 15.72 9.11
N GLY A 137 -7.29 15.51 8.44
CA GLY A 137 -7.49 15.86 7.04
C GLY A 137 -7.04 14.80 6.03
N PHE A 138 -6.80 13.56 6.46
CA PHE A 138 -6.55 12.44 5.54
C PHE A 138 -7.85 11.74 5.18
N GLU A 139 -8.02 11.43 3.90
CA GLU A 139 -9.10 10.53 3.47
C GLU A 139 -8.64 9.07 3.59
N VAL A 140 -9.44 8.23 4.25
CA VAL A 140 -9.16 6.79 4.39
C VAL A 140 -9.91 6.04 3.29
N TYR A 141 -9.24 5.82 2.16
CA TYR A 141 -9.85 5.16 0.98
C TYR A 141 -10.03 3.64 1.13
N GLY A 142 -9.37 3.03 2.10
CA GLY A 142 -9.46 1.59 2.36
C GLY A 142 -8.61 1.17 3.56
N VAL A 143 -8.70 -0.10 3.93
CA VAL A 143 -7.89 -0.71 5.00
C VAL A 143 -7.38 -2.06 4.52
N MET A 144 -6.08 -2.33 4.70
CA MET A 144 -5.49 -3.65 4.46
C MET A 144 -5.39 -4.42 5.78
N ILE A 145 -5.90 -5.65 5.83
CA ILE A 145 -5.80 -6.53 6.99
C ILE A 145 -4.99 -7.78 6.65
N PHE A 146 -3.94 -8.03 7.42
CA PHE A 146 -3.13 -9.23 7.31
C PHE A 146 -3.40 -10.16 8.52
N SER A 147 -4.01 -11.32 8.36
CA SER A 147 -4.63 -11.90 7.15
C SER A 147 -5.96 -12.57 7.49
N ALA A 148 -6.76 -12.91 6.48
CA ALA A 148 -8.02 -13.62 6.63
C ALA A 148 -7.89 -14.94 7.42
N ASP A 149 -6.79 -15.68 7.24
CA ASP A 149 -6.51 -16.92 7.98
C ASP A 149 -6.50 -16.67 9.48
N ALA A 150 -5.81 -15.62 9.93
CA ALA A 150 -5.78 -15.23 11.33
C ALA A 150 -7.17 -14.75 11.78
N SER A 151 -7.81 -13.89 10.99
CA SER A 151 -9.11 -13.30 11.31
C SER A 151 -10.25 -14.33 11.40
N SER A 152 -10.09 -15.52 10.82
CA SER A 152 -11.05 -16.61 11.00
C SER A 152 -11.29 -16.95 12.49
N SER A 153 -10.30 -16.73 13.37
CA SER A 153 -10.43 -17.03 14.80
C SER A 153 -11.29 -16.03 15.57
N ASN A 154 -11.60 -14.86 15.00
CA ASN A 154 -12.47 -13.86 15.62
C ASN A 154 -13.68 -13.53 14.75
N ASP A 155 -14.03 -14.43 13.84
CA ASP A 155 -15.12 -14.26 12.89
C ASP A 155 -15.01 -12.93 12.13
N TYR A 156 -13.81 -12.57 11.64
CA TYR A 156 -13.59 -11.39 10.79
C TYR A 156 -14.07 -10.06 11.40
N TYR A 157 -13.95 -9.91 12.72
CA TYR A 157 -14.44 -8.74 13.44
C TYR A 157 -13.83 -7.42 12.90
N TYR A 158 -12.51 -7.41 12.68
CA TYR A 158 -11.80 -6.20 12.27
C TYR A 158 -12.10 -5.83 10.81
N GLU A 159 -12.34 -6.81 9.95
CA GLU A 159 -12.78 -6.64 8.57
C GLU A 159 -14.14 -5.97 8.52
N ARG A 160 -15.14 -6.52 9.24
CA ARG A 160 -16.49 -5.94 9.30
C ARG A 160 -16.48 -4.54 9.87
N LYS A 161 -15.71 -4.30 10.93
CA LYS A 161 -15.60 -2.98 11.54
C LYS A 161 -14.89 -1.98 10.62
N SER A 162 -13.89 -2.42 9.85
CA SER A 162 -13.24 -1.57 8.83
C SER A 162 -14.22 -1.22 7.71
N GLN A 163 -14.99 -2.18 7.20
CA GLN A 163 -16.04 -1.92 6.21
C GLN A 163 -17.09 -0.92 6.74
N ALA A 164 -17.54 -1.10 7.99
CA ALA A 164 -18.48 -0.17 8.62
C ALA A 164 -17.89 1.22 8.83
N PHE A 165 -16.62 1.32 9.21
CA PHE A 165 -15.89 2.59 9.32
C PHE A 165 -15.87 3.31 7.96
N LEU A 166 -15.44 2.62 6.90
CA LEU A 166 -15.34 3.20 5.54
C LEU A 166 -16.69 3.64 4.95
N LEU A 167 -17.79 2.98 5.33
CA LEU A 167 -19.15 3.38 4.91
C LEU A 167 -19.67 4.62 5.65
N ASN A 168 -19.20 4.84 6.88
CA ASN A 168 -19.63 5.94 7.74
C ASN A 168 -18.65 7.12 7.73
N SER A 169 -17.44 6.90 7.23
CA SER A 169 -16.45 7.93 6.96
C SER A 169 -17.13 9.03 6.16
N THR A 170 -17.13 10.24 6.72
CA THR A 170 -17.55 11.43 5.98
C THR A 170 -16.50 11.68 4.92
N ARG A 171 -16.69 11.06 3.75
CA ARG A 171 -16.11 11.59 2.51
C ARG A 171 -16.49 13.05 2.52
N SER A 172 -15.50 13.94 2.54
CA SER A 172 -15.76 15.34 2.26
C SER A 172 -16.25 15.34 0.81
N MET A 173 -17.56 15.17 0.62
CA MET A 173 -18.17 15.39 -0.66
C MET A 173 -17.90 16.86 -0.93
N GLY A 174 -16.88 17.14 -1.74
CA GLY A 174 -16.75 18.36 -2.53
C GLY A 174 -17.89 18.50 -3.52
N CYS A 175 -19.13 18.21 -3.08
CA CYS A 175 -20.34 18.67 -3.72
C CYS A 175 -20.54 20.08 -3.17
N GLU A 176 -19.75 21.02 -3.68
CA GLU A 176 -20.25 22.39 -3.81
C GLU A 176 -21.51 22.28 -4.65
N VAL A 177 -22.66 22.23 -3.97
CA VAL A 177 -23.93 22.57 -4.58
C VAL A 177 -23.74 24.02 -5.03
N PHE A 178 -23.43 24.21 -6.30
CA PHE A 178 -23.59 25.50 -6.96
C PHE A 178 -25.09 25.84 -6.93
N SER A 179 -25.50 26.44 -5.82
CA SER A 179 -26.79 27.10 -5.68
C SER A 179 -26.50 28.59 -5.72
N ASN A 180 -27.02 29.24 -6.78
CA ASN A 180 -27.18 30.68 -6.98
C ASN A 180 -25.86 31.41 -7.29
N TYR A 181 -25.65 32.00 -8.47
CA TYR A 181 -26.52 32.94 -9.22
C TYR A 181 -26.45 32.73 -10.73
#